data_AF-A0A285Q3X3-F1
#
_entry.id   AF-A0A285Q3X3-F1
#
_cell.length_a   1.000
_cell.length_b   1.000
_cell.length_c   1.000
_cell.angle_alpha   90.00
_cell.angle_beta   90.00
_cell.angle_gamma   90.00
#
_symmetry.space_group_name_H-M   'P 1'
#
loop_
_entity.id
_entity.type
_entity.pdbx_description
1 polymer ?
#
loop_
_entity_poly.entity_id
_entity_poly.type
_entity_poly.pdbx_seq_one_letter_code
_entity_poly.pdbx_strand_id
1 'polypeptide(L)'
;MRIYYRENSRVIELPELKDQDGNVIAGATVEATLTLEDGTAAPGVTNPVILSPSGAGRYIGMVPPIDLPDGTHIIVEVVSVYSGIKATSRETMVVKDRSFNKVSQ
;
A
#
# COMPACT_ATOMS: atom_id res chain seq x y z
N MET A 1 -2.29 8.36 -1.40
CA MET A 1 -1.25 7.35 -1.66
C MET A 1 -1.32 6.96 -3.14
N ARG A 2 -0.26 6.35 -3.71
CA ARG A 2 -0.29 5.90 -5.12
C ARG A 2 0.10 4.42 -5.16
N ILE A 3 -0.59 3.63 -5.97
CA ILE A 3 -0.35 2.18 -6.08
C ILE A 3 0.08 1.87 -7.50
N TYR A 4 1.25 1.24 -7.66
CA TYR A 4 1.81 0.85 -8.96
C TYR A 4 1.89 -0.66 -9.10
N TYR A 5 1.96 -1.16 -10.33
CA TYR A 5 2.08 -2.58 -10.64
C TYR A 5 3.47 -2.84 -11.22
N ARG A 6 4.26 -3.75 -10.61
CA ARG A 6 5.57 -4.17 -11.13
C ARG A 6 5.66 -5.69 -11.03
N GLU A 7 5.84 -6.36 -12.17
CA GLU A 7 6.12 -7.81 -12.27
C GLU A 7 5.25 -8.68 -11.34
N ASN A 8 3.94 -8.75 -11.63
CA ASN A 8 2.91 -9.47 -10.85
C ASN A 8 2.69 -9.02 -9.39
N SER A 9 3.59 -8.21 -8.83
CA SER A 9 3.47 -7.59 -7.52
C SER A 9 2.80 -6.22 -7.61
N ARG A 10 2.25 -5.73 -6.49
CA ARG A 10 1.77 -4.34 -6.36
C ARG A 10 2.71 -3.58 -5.43
N VAL A 11 2.92 -2.30 -5.72
CA VAL A 11 3.73 -1.39 -4.91
C VAL A 11 2.78 -0.44 -4.21
N ILE A 12 2.83 -0.40 -2.88
CA ILE A 12 2.19 0.63 -2.07
C ILE A 12 3.20 1.76 -1.90
N GLU A 13 2.87 2.96 -2.35
CA GLU A 13 3.72 4.14 -2.19
C GLU A 13 3.04 5.20 -1.32
N LEU A 14 3.72 5.57 -0.23
CA LEU A 14 3.48 6.79 0.52
C LEU A 14 4.47 7.86 0.01
N PRO A 15 4.01 8.81 -0.83
CA PRO A 15 4.89 9.69 -1.59
C PRO A 15 5.49 10.84 -0.76
N GLU A 16 4.89 11.17 0.38
CA GLU A 16 5.41 12.16 1.31
C GLU A 16 4.68 12.06 2.66
N LEU A 17 5.41 11.70 3.72
CA LEU A 17 4.95 11.79 5.09
C LEU A 17 5.38 13.14 5.66
N LYS A 18 4.41 13.97 6.05
CA LYS A 18 4.62 15.30 6.61
C LYS A 18 3.93 15.44 7.97
N ASP A 19 4.50 16.28 8.83
CA ASP A 19 3.80 16.75 10.02
C ASP A 19 2.77 17.84 9.67
N GLN A 20 2.05 18.32 10.69
CA GLN A 20 1.04 19.37 10.56
C GLN A 20 1.61 20.72 10.06
N ASP A 21 2.91 20.94 10.24
CA ASP A 21 3.62 22.16 9.84
C ASP A 21 4.21 22.03 8.42
N GLY A 22 4.03 20.86 7.79
CA GLY A 22 4.51 20.55 6.44
C GLY A 22 5.95 20.07 6.39
N ASN A 23 6.60 19.82 7.53
CA ASN A 23 7.95 19.27 7.57
C ASN A 23 7.93 17.78 7.23
N VAL A 24 8.91 17.35 6.45
CA VAL A 24 9.07 15.95 6.08
C VAL A 24 9.45 15.11 7.31
N ILE A 25 8.67 14.07 7.58
CA ILE A 25 8.97 13.10 8.64
C ILE A 25 9.79 11.96 8.03
N ALA A 26 11.07 11.88 8.41
CA ALA A 26 11.94 10.76 8.09
C ALA A 26 12.11 9.84 9.31
N GLY A 27 12.23 8.52 9.09
CA GLY A 27 12.49 7.54 10.15
C GLY A 27 11.25 7.08 10.91
N ALA A 28 10.05 7.38 10.44
CA ALA A 28 8.83 6.73 10.91
C ALA A 28 8.83 5.23 10.58
N THR A 29 8.25 4.42 11.45
CA THR A 29 7.82 3.05 11.12
C THR A 29 6.52 3.15 10.34
N VAL A 30 6.47 2.58 9.13
CA VAL A 30 5.29 2.62 8.28
C VAL A 30 4.88 1.20 7.89
N GLU A 31 3.64 0.86 8.17
CA GLU A 31 3.08 -0.47 7.96
C GLU A 31 1.77 -0.36 7.20
N ALA A 32 1.49 -1.32 6.32
CA ALA A 32 0.22 -1.45 5.63
C ALA A 32 -0.46 -2.77 5.97
N THR A 33 -1.77 -2.72 6.20
CA THR A 33 -2.62 -3.89 6.37
C THR A 33 -3.63 -3.94 5.23
N LEU A 34 -3.74 -5.10 4.58
CA LEU A 34 -4.68 -5.32 3.49
C LEU A 34 -5.80 -6.25 3.96
N THR A 35 -7.04 -5.79 3.86
CA THR A 35 -8.24 -6.57 4.19
C THR A 35 -9.25 -6.51 3.05
N LEU A 36 -10.13 -7.50 2.96
CA LEU A 36 -11.33 -7.43 2.13
C LEU A 36 -12.39 -6.54 2.80
N GLU A 37 -13.50 -6.26 2.10
CA GLU A 37 -14.60 -5.44 2.64
C GLU A 37 -15.28 -6.06 3.88
N ASP A 38 -15.23 -7.39 4.01
CA ASP A 38 -15.74 -8.11 5.18
C ASP A 38 -14.78 -8.08 6.39
N GLY A 39 -13.62 -7.41 6.25
CA GLY A 39 -12.59 -7.28 7.28
C GLY A 39 -11.62 -8.46 7.37
N THR A 40 -11.78 -9.50 6.55
CA THR A 40 -10.82 -10.62 6.49
C THR A 40 -9.51 -10.17 5.84
N ALA A 41 -8.39 -10.82 6.21
CA ALA A 41 -7.10 -10.52 5.61
C ALA A 41 -7.10 -10.88 4.11
N ALA A 42 -6.51 -10.02 3.28
CA ALA A 42 -6.35 -10.32 1.87
C ALA A 42 -5.50 -11.60 1.68
N PRO A 43 -5.99 -12.62 0.95
CA PRO A 43 -5.28 -13.87 0.78
C PRO A 43 -3.95 -13.67 0.06
N GLY A 44 -2.95 -14.48 0.42
CA GLY A 44 -1.60 -14.41 -0.16
C GLY A 44 -0.75 -13.23 0.33
N VAL A 45 -1.27 -12.39 1.22
CA VAL A 45 -0.52 -11.27 1.82
C VAL A 45 -0.24 -11.56 3.29
N THR A 46 1.03 -11.48 3.68
CA THR A 46 1.41 -11.47 5.11
C THR A 46 1.26 -10.05 5.64
N ASN A 47 0.32 -9.84 6.55
CA ASN A 47 0.12 -8.59 7.25
C ASN A 47 0.92 -8.56 8.58
N PRO A 48 1.44 -7.39 9.01
CA PRO A 48 1.51 -6.15 8.23
C PRO A 48 2.59 -6.22 7.14
N VAL A 49 2.35 -5.52 6.03
CA VAL A 49 3.37 -5.24 5.01
C VAL A 49 4.20 -4.07 5.50
N ILE A 50 5.49 -4.28 5.75
CA ILE A 50 6.40 -3.21 6.17
C ILE A 50 6.79 -2.36 4.96
N LEU A 51 6.61 -1.03 5.05
CA LEU A 51 7.05 -0.11 4.02
C LEU A 51 8.45 0.40 4.38
N SER A 52 9.38 0.24 3.43
CA SER A 52 10.76 0.69 3.57
C SER A 52 10.91 2.14 3.12
N PRO A 53 11.75 2.95 3.79
CA PRO A 53 12.03 4.31 3.35
C PRO A 53 12.73 4.30 1.97
N SER A 54 12.26 5.13 1.05
CA SER A 54 12.82 5.27 -0.32
C SER A 54 13.30 6.69 -0.64
N GLY A 55 13.17 7.62 0.30
CA GLY A 55 13.57 9.02 0.16
C GLY A 55 13.04 9.87 1.30
N ALA A 56 13.21 11.20 1.21
CA ALA A 56 12.76 12.15 2.22
C ALA A 56 11.24 12.01 2.49
N GLY A 57 10.90 11.30 3.58
CA GLY A 57 9.51 10.98 3.96
C GLY A 57 8.76 10.08 2.99
N ARG A 58 9.47 9.41 2.08
CA ARG A 58 8.89 8.47 1.11
C ARG A 58 9.04 7.05 1.59
N TYR A 59 7.98 6.27 1.43
CA TYR A 59 7.96 4.87 1.85
C TYR A 59 7.33 3.99 0.77
N ILE A 60 7.94 2.83 0.53
CA ILE A 60 7.49 1.85 -0.44
C ILE A 60 7.36 0.47 0.19
N GLY A 61 6.26 -0.21 -0.10
CA GLY A 61 6.02 -1.59 0.30
C GLY A 61 5.70 -2.43 -0.93
N MET A 62 6.23 -3.64 -0.98
CA MET A 62 5.88 -4.61 -2.00
C MET A 62 4.82 -5.56 -1.46
N VAL A 63 3.71 -5.65 -2.17
CA VAL A 63 2.65 -6.61 -1.94
C VAL A 63 2.79 -7.71 -2.99
N PRO A 64 2.83 -8.99 -2.59
CA PRO A 64 2.88 -10.10 -3.52
C PRO A 64 1.64 -10.11 -4.45
N PRO A 65 1.68 -10.87 -5.55
CA PRO A 65 0.49 -11.13 -6.35
C PRO A 65 -0.63 -11.69 -5.46
N ILE A 66 -1.84 -11.13 -5.62
CA ILE A 66 -3.04 -11.58 -4.92
C ILE A 66 -3.93 -12.27 -5.95
N ASP A 67 -4.32 -13.50 -5.67
CA ASP A 67 -5.26 -14.27 -6.48
C ASP A 67 -6.68 -14.07 -5.94
N LEU A 68 -7.37 -13.06 -6.50
CA LEU A 68 -8.74 -12.71 -6.14
C LEU A 68 -9.54 -12.42 -7.41
N PRO A 69 -10.87 -12.65 -7.40
CA PRO A 69 -11.72 -12.30 -8.52
C PRO A 69 -11.61 -10.82 -8.88
N ASP A 70 -11.73 -10.55 -10.16
CA ASP A 70 -11.93 -9.21 -10.69
C ASP A 70 -13.08 -8.46 -10.04
N GLY A 71 -12.88 -7.16 -9.83
CA GLY A 71 -13.82 -6.31 -9.12
C GLY A 71 -13.78 -6.44 -7.61
N THR A 72 -13.00 -7.38 -7.04
CA THR A 72 -12.88 -7.51 -5.57
C THR A 72 -12.29 -6.23 -4.97
N HIS A 73 -12.92 -5.72 -3.92
CA HIS A 73 -12.44 -4.55 -3.19
C HIS A 73 -11.51 -4.97 -2.04
N ILE A 74 -10.34 -4.35 -1.98
CA ILE A 74 -9.34 -4.50 -0.93
C ILE A 74 -9.17 -3.16 -0.24
N ILE A 75 -9.36 -3.12 1.07
CA ILE A 75 -9.09 -1.98 1.91
C ILE A 75 -7.62 -2.04 2.32
N VAL A 76 -6.88 -0.97 2.03
CA VAL A 76 -5.49 -0.79 2.44
C VAL A 76 -5.46 0.24 3.56
N GLU A 77 -5.13 -0.19 4.77
CA GLU A 77 -4.88 0.68 5.91
C GLU A 77 -3.37 0.87 6.06
N VAL A 78 -2.89 2.11 6.00
CA VAL A 78 -1.50 2.46 6.30
C VAL A 78 -1.43 3.13 7.65
N VAL A 79 -0.55 2.62 8.51
CA VAL A 79 -0.24 3.18 9.83
C VAL A 79 1.20 3.66 9.80
N SER A 80 1.41 4.92 10.17
CA SER A 80 2.74 5.50 10.38
C SER A 80 2.92 5.89 11.84
N VAL A 81 4.03 5.49 12.44
CA VAL A 81 4.41 5.82 13.82
C VAL A 81 5.74 6.55 13.82
N TYR A 82 5.75 7.75 14.37
CA TYR A 82 6.96 8.56 14.55
C TYR A 82 6.95 9.18 15.95
N SER A 83 8.01 8.96 16.73
CA SER A 83 8.15 9.49 18.10
C SER A 83 6.93 9.22 19.01
N GLY A 84 6.31 8.03 18.86
CA GLY A 84 5.11 7.63 19.61
C GLY A 84 3.80 8.20 19.10
N ILE A 85 3.82 9.09 18.11
CA ILE A 85 2.62 9.62 17.45
C ILE A 85 2.22 8.66 16.33
N LYS A 86 0.93 8.26 16.32
CA LYS A 86 0.34 7.39 15.31
C LYS A 86 -0.55 8.20 14.37
N ALA A 87 -0.36 8.01 13.07
CA ALA A 87 -1.30 8.45 12.04
C ALA A 87 -1.77 7.25 11.21
N THR A 88 -3.03 7.28 10.78
CA THR A 88 -3.66 6.22 9.99
C THR A 88 -4.28 6.81 8.74
N SER A 89 -4.09 6.15 7.60
CA SER A 89 -4.74 6.43 6.32
C SER A 89 -5.40 5.17 5.80
N ARG A 90 -6.57 5.28 5.14
CA ARG A 90 -7.27 4.16 4.51
C ARG A 90 -7.60 4.50 3.07
N GLU A 91 -7.37 3.55 2.16
CA GLU A 91 -7.81 3.64 0.76
C GLU A 91 -8.42 2.32 0.32
N THR A 92 -9.43 2.39 -0.54
CA THR A 92 -10.02 1.20 -1.19
C THR A 92 -9.40 1.00 -2.56
N MET A 93 -8.97 -0.22 -2.83
CA MET A 93 -8.36 -0.67 -4.05
C MET A 93 -9.24 -1.73 -4.71
N VAL A 94 -9.52 -1.57 -6.00
CA VAL A 94 -10.27 -2.58 -6.77
C VAL A 94 -9.27 -3.52 -7.46
N VAL A 95 -9.47 -4.83 -7.32
CA VAL A 95 -8.78 -5.86 -8.10
C VAL A 95 -9.28 -5.76 -9.54
N LYS A 96 -8.35 -5.65 -10.49
CA LYS A 96 -8.64 -5.64 -11.92
C LYS A 96 -7.75 -6.69 -12.56
N ASP A 97 -8.30 -7.43 -13.51
CA ASP A 97 -7.60 -8.53 -14.17
C ASP A 97 -6.42 -7.91 -14.86
N ARG A 98 -5.27 -8.55 -14.69
CA ARG A 98 -4.11 -8.21 -15.50
C ARG A 98 -4.28 -8.94 -16.82
N SER A 99 -5.33 -8.61 -17.57
CA SER A 99 -5.31 -8.88 -19.00
C SER A 99 -4.08 -8.16 -19.52
N PHE A 100 -3.09 -8.93 -19.98
CA PHE A 100 -2.01 -8.39 -20.77
C PHE A 100 -2.68 -7.53 -21.84
N ASN A 101 -2.50 -6.21 -21.78
CA ASN A 101 -2.74 -5.38 -22.95
C ASN A 101 -1.78 -5.93 -23.99
N LYS A 102 -2.28 -6.85 -24.81
CA LYS A 102 -1.67 -7.20 -26.07
C LYS A 102 -1.64 -5.86 -26.79
N VAL A 103 -0.48 -5.22 -26.80
CA VAL A 103 -0.27 -4.04 -27.62
C VAL A 103 -0.40 -4.59 -29.04
N SER A 104 -1.58 -4.44 -29.60
CA SER A 104 -1.84 -4.74 -31.01
C SER A 104 -0.91 -3.82 -31.79
N GLN A 105 0.16 -4.38 -32.34
CA GLN A 105 0.89 -3.77 -33.45
C GLN A 105 0.10 -4.01 -34.74
#